data_AF-A0A534LMA3-F1
#
_entry.id   AF-A0A534LMA3-F1
#
_cell.length_a   1.000
_cell.length_b   1.000
_cell.length_c   1.000
_cell.angle_alpha   90.00
_cell.angle_beta   90.00
_cell.angle_gamma   90.00
#
_symmetry.space_group_name_H-M   'P 1'
#
loop_
_entity.id
_entity.type
_entity.pdbx_description
1 polymer ?
#
loop_
_entity_poly.entity_id
_entity_poly.type
_entity_poly.pdbx_seq_one_letter_code
_entity_poly.pdbx_strand_id
1 'polypeptide(L)' 'MARRWLIEETSQGAIGREVELLDRAERVAAISSPLAWRILQELAKAPDYPNALAVRLKVHEQKVYYHVRRPLPSC' A
#
# COMPACT_ATOMS: atom_id res chain seq x y z
N MET A 1 -3.66 14.66 -16.14
CA MET A 1 -4.15 13.52 -15.33
C MET A 1 -5.52 13.86 -14.81
N ALA A 2 -6.49 12.95 -14.95
CA ALA A 2 -7.84 13.14 -14.41
C ALA A 2 -7.83 12.77 -12.92
N ARG A 3 -8.22 13.70 -12.04
CA ARG A 3 -8.39 13.43 -10.61
C ARG A 3 -9.67 12.62 -10.42
N ARG A 4 -9.57 11.47 -9.77
CA ARG A 4 -10.72 10.61 -9.44
C ARG A 4 -10.91 10.65 -7.92
N TRP A 5 -12.16 10.67 -7.50
CA TRP A 5 -12.52 10.72 -6.08
C TRP A 5 -13.42 9.54 -5.75
N LEU A 6 -13.12 8.86 -4.65
CA LEU A 6 -14.02 7.94 -3.98
C LEU A 6 -14.80 8.75 -2.94
N ILE A 7 -16.12 8.78 -3.08
CA ILE A 7 -17.02 9.44 -2.13
C ILE A 7 -17.73 8.35 -1.34
N GLU A 8 -17.50 8.32 -0.04
CA GLU A 8 -18.20 7.43 0.90
C GLU A 8 -19.18 8.28 1.71
N GLU A 9 -20.48 8.01 1.58
CA GLU A 9 -21.50 8.61 2.44
C GLU A 9 -21.55 7.86 3.77
N THR A 10 -21.25 8.58 4.85
CA THR A 10 -21.35 8.07 6.22
C THR A 10 -22.45 8.83 6.96
N SER A 11 -22.90 8.30 8.10
CA SER A 11 -23.88 8.97 8.97
C SER A 11 -23.40 10.32 9.51
N GLN A 12 -22.10 10.64 9.39
CA GLN A 12 -21.50 11.91 9.80
C GLN A 12 -21.21 12.86 8.62
N GLY A 13 -21.61 12.49 7.40
CA GLY A 13 -21.38 13.24 6.17
C GLY A 13 -20.62 12.45 5.10
N ALA A 14 -20.34 13.10 3.97
CA ALA A 14 -19.61 12.49 2.86
C ALA A 14 -18.09 12.66 3.04
N ILE A 15 -17.34 11.55 2.97
CA ILE A 15 -15.88 11.54 2.98
C ILE A 15 -15.38 11.37 1.55
N GLY A 16 -14.64 12.35 1.06
CA GLY A 16 -13.95 12.27 -0.23
C GLY A 16 -12.51 11.81 -0.05
N ARG A 17 -12.10 10.77 -0.78
CA ARG A 17 -10.69 10.34 -0.90
C ARG A 17 -10.26 10.41 -2.36
N GLU A 18 -9.12 11.05 -2.63
CA GLU A 18 -8.53 10.99 -3.97
C GLU A 18 -8.04 9.56 -4.23
N VAL A 19 -8.32 9.05 -5.43
CA VAL A 19 -7.94 7.71 -5.85
C VAL A 19 -7.28 7.75 -7.22
N GLU A 20 -6.27 6.91 -7.40
CA GLU A 20 -5.73 6.59 -8.71
C GLU A 20 -6.34 5.26 -9.15
N LEU A 21 -6.94 5.23 -10.34
CA LEU A 21 -7.40 3.98 -10.94
C LEU A 21 -6.28 3.43 -11.81
N LEU A 22 -5.80 2.24 -11.44
CA LEU A 22 -4.81 1.51 -12.21
C LEU A 22 -5.52 0.74 -13.34
N ASP A 23 -5.09 0.98 -14.57
CA ASP A 23 -5.59 0.36 -15.80
C ASP A 23 -4.84 -0.93 -16.17
N ARG A 24 -3.70 -1.17 -15.53
CA ARG A 24 -2.78 -2.29 -15.79
C ARG A 24 -2.54 -3.12 -14.53
N ALA A 25 -2.86 -4.42 -14.61
CA ALA A 25 -2.67 -5.35 -13.50
C ALA A 25 -1.20 -5.49 -13.09
N GLU A 26 -0.27 -5.28 -14.02
CA GLU A 26 1.18 -5.34 -13.79
C GLU A 26 1.64 -4.26 -12.80
N ARG A 27 0.97 -3.10 -12.75
CA ARG A 27 1.26 -2.03 -11.78
C ARG A 27 0.94 -2.45 -10.34
N VAL A 28 0.08 -3.45 -10.17
CA VAL A 28 -0.31 -4.03 -8.86
C VAL A 28 0.55 -5.26 -8.52
N ALA A 29 1.33 -5.79 -9.45
CA ALA A 29 2.14 -6.99 -9.25
C ALA A 29 3.20 -6.86 -8.14
N ALA A 30 3.60 -5.63 -7.79
CA ALA A 30 4.50 -5.39 -6.66
C ALA A 30 3.85 -5.67 -5.30
N ILE A 31 2.52 -5.50 -5.20
CA ILE A 31 1.73 -5.67 -3.97
C ILE A 31 0.85 -6.92 -3.98
N SER A 32 0.92 -7.74 -5.05
CA SER A 32 0.11 -8.96 -5.19
C SER A 32 0.56 -10.10 -4.28
N SER A 33 1.77 -10.04 -3.72
CA SER A 33 2.21 -11.04 -2.77
C SER A 33 1.49 -10.85 -1.42
N PRO A 34 1.10 -11.93 -0.71
CA PRO A 34 0.45 -11.82 0.59
C PRO A 34 1.28 -11.02 1.61
N LEU A 35 2.61 -11.09 1.53
CA LEU A 35 3.51 -10.34 2.42
C LEU A 35 3.55 -8.85 2.04
N ALA A 36 3.64 -8.52 0.75
CA ALA A 36 3.63 -7.14 0.29
C ALA A 36 2.31 -6.44 0.64
N TRP A 37 1.19 -7.14 0.51
CA TRP A 37 -0.12 -6.63 0.94
C TRP A 37 -0.17 -6.33 2.44
N ARG A 38 0.33 -7.24 3.27
CA ARG A 38 0.40 -7.01 4.73
C ARG A 38 1.33 -5.85 5.10
N ILE A 39 2.45 -5.69 4.40
CA ILE A 39 3.35 -4.54 4.58
C ILE A 39 2.63 -3.24 4.21
N LEU A 40 1.91 -3.21 3.10
CA LEU A 40 1.13 -2.05 2.68
C LEU A 40 0.06 -1.67 3.71
N GLN A 41 -0.66 -2.65 4.26
CA GLN A 41 -1.65 -2.42 5.31
C GLN A 41 -1.05 -1.83 6.58
N GLU A 42 0.15 -2.26 6.98
CA GLU A 42 0.83 -1.69 8.15
C GLU A 42 1.31 -0.26 7.88
N LEU A 43 1.86 0.01 6.69
CA LEU A 43 2.28 1.35 6.27
C LEU A 43 1.10 2.33 6.12
N ALA A 44 -0.06 1.84 5.69
CA ALA A 44 -1.28 2.62 5.58
C ALA A 44 -1.82 3.09 6.94
N LYS A 45 -1.50 2.38 8.03
CA LYS A 45 -1.83 2.80 9.41
C LYS A 45 -0.86 3.89 9.88
N ALA A 46 0.44 3.66 9.69
CA ALA A 46 1.48 4.62 10.02
C ALA A 46 2.78 4.30 9.26
N PRO A 47 3.49 5.30 8.70
CA PRO A 47 4.79 5.09 8.09
C PRO A 47 5.80 4.60 9.15
N ASP A 48 6.59 3.58 8.82
CA ASP A 48 7.61 3.05 9.74
C ASP A 48 8.75 2.34 8.98
N TYR A 49 9.82 2.05 9.69
CA TYR A 49 11.04 1.42 9.20
C TYR A 49 10.87 -0.10 8.97
N PRO A 50 11.63 -0.70 8.03
CA PRO A 50 11.54 -2.13 7.73
C PRO A 50 11.75 -3.07 8.92
N ASN A 51 12.62 -2.70 9.87
CA ASN A 51 12.87 -3.47 11.09
C ASN A 51 11.62 -3.55 12.00
N ALA A 52 10.92 -2.43 12.19
CA ALA A 52 9.73 -2.34 13.01
C ALA A 52 8.57 -3.12 12.36
N LEU A 53 8.44 -3.03 11.04
CA LEU A 53 7.52 -3.85 10.26
C LEU A 53 7.84 -5.35 10.38
N ALA A 54 9.12 -5.72 10.35
CA ALA A 54 9.56 -7.11 10.48
C ALA A 54 9.17 -7.71 11.84
N VAL A 55 9.37 -6.95 12.92
CA VAL A 55 8.97 -7.33 14.29
C VAL A 55 7.45 -7.54 14.37
N ARG A 56 6.66 -6.58 13.86
CA ARG A 56 5.19 -6.65 13.87
C ARG A 56 4.64 -7.81 13.04
N LEU A 57 5.20 -8.02 11.86
CA LEU A 57 4.76 -9.05 10.93
C LEU A 57 5.32 -10.45 11.24
N LYS A 58 6.25 -10.56 12.21
CA LYS A 58 6.98 -11.78 12.58
C LYS A 58 7.67 -12.43 11.38
N VAL A 59 8.35 -11.60 10.59
CA VAL A 59 9.10 -12.02 9.39
C VAL A 59 10.54 -11.54 9.48
N HIS A 60 11.44 -12.16 8.72
CA HIS A 60 12.82 -11.69 8.62
C HIS A 60 12.89 -10.32 7.96
N GLU A 61 13.66 -9.39 8.51
CA GLU A 61 13.77 -8.00 8.04
C GLU A 61 14.13 -7.91 6.55
N GLN A 62 15.05 -8.74 6.08
CA GLN A 62 15.43 -8.77 4.66
C GLN A 62 14.26 -9.03 3.71
N LYS A 63 13.24 -9.80 4.13
CA LYS A 63 12.02 -10.02 3.33
C LYS A 63 11.18 -8.76 3.24
N VAL A 64 11.08 -8.00 4.34
CA VAL A 64 10.42 -6.69 4.34
C VAL A 64 11.19 -5.72 3.44
N TYR A 65 12.51 -5.68 3.60
CA TYR A 65 13.38 -4.82 2.79
C TYR A 65 13.24 -5.09 1.29
N TYR A 66 13.13 -6.36 0.89
CA TYR A 66 12.87 -6.73 -0.50
C TYR A 66 11.57 -6.11 -1.04
N HIS A 67 10.50 -6.13 -0.24
CA HIS A 67 9.21 -5.57 -0.64
C HIS A 67 9.14 -4.04 -0.60
N VAL A 68 9.85 -3.40 0.33
CA VAL A 68 9.88 -1.94 0.47
C VAL A 68 10.84 -1.28 -0.52
N ARG A 69 12.00 -1.91 -0.80
CA ARG A 69 13.02 -1.35 -1.70
C ARG A 69 12.80 -1.67 -3.17
N ARG A 70 11.94 -2.65 -3.51
CA ARG A 70 11.64 -2.93 -4.91
C ARG A 70 11.10 -1.63 -5.53
N PRO A 71 11.77 -1.05 -6.53
CA PRO A 71 11.24 0.13 -7.18
C PRO A 71 9.88 -0.28 -7.75
N LEU A 72 8.83 0.44 -7.35
CA LEU A 72 7.56 0.40 -8.08
C LEU A 72 7.93 0.66 -9.55
N PRO A 73 7.56 -0.23 -10.49
CA PRO A 73 7.83 0.03 -11.91
C PRO A 73 7.29 1.42 -12.22
N SER A 74 8.16 2.28 -12.72
CA SER A 74 7.88 3.68 -13.05
C SER A 74 6.64 3.73 -13.94
N CYS A 75 5.63 4.48 -13.47
CA CYS A 75 4.41 4.97 -14.11
C CYS A 75 4.01 4.37 -15.46
#